data_AF-A0A8H7YQR1-F1
#
_entry.id   AF-A0A8H7YQR1-F1
#
_cell.length_a   1.000
_cell.length_b   1.000
_cell.length_c   1.000
_cell.angle_alpha   90.00
_cell.angle_beta   90.00
_cell.angle_gamma   90.00
#
_symmetry.space_group_name_H-M   'P 1'
#
loop_
_entity.id
_entity.type
_entity.pdbx_description
1 polymer ?
#
loop_
_entity_poly.entity_id
_entity_poly.type
_entity_poly.pdbx_seq_one_letter_code
_entity_poly.pdbx_strand_id
1 'polypeptide(L)'
;MADTNHHDPLPLTFYPAFCHKISPTFFTWVKMAAVDVHRLSLRPGFECQNICFYLNHPIQFICAAGIIVARDEQERRSILVLDDSSGACLEVVCSKNTQEDHSNTNTITNTNNNNNMDNTTPSQPTHLTSATKKPLNITPLLPGVRAKLKGTISYFRGMFQLCLERYEMLHNMTAEVHFWDERTRFRLQVLCVPWVVTQEEVEKLRGEAEGLTAASAARIGGVGDCDVDLNADGHVVARRRKAERERERERDRERRRVEREERDRLRIEKRYEREEVVREILAKRCREKSVLVGRKQKKGKWLKRLDV
;
A
#
# COMPACT_ATOMS: atom_id res chain seq x y z
N MET A 1 28.94 -37.10 -18.70
CA MET A 1 27.49 -36.92 -18.84
C MET A 1 26.97 -36.56 -17.46
N ALA A 2 26.70 -35.28 -17.22
CA ALA A 2 26.17 -34.79 -15.96
C ALA A 2 24.78 -34.22 -16.27
N ASP A 3 23.76 -34.92 -15.82
CA ASP A 3 22.37 -34.50 -15.94
C ASP A 3 22.14 -33.27 -15.07
N THR A 4 22.20 -32.11 -15.70
CA THR A 4 21.66 -30.87 -15.14
C THR A 4 20.15 -30.97 -15.19
N ASN A 5 19.55 -31.54 -14.14
CA ASN A 5 18.13 -31.40 -13.84
C ASN A 5 17.81 -29.90 -13.71
N HIS A 6 17.38 -29.30 -14.82
CA HIS A 6 16.70 -28.02 -14.84
C HIS A 6 15.40 -28.22 -14.06
N HIS A 7 15.40 -27.78 -12.81
CA HIS A 7 14.20 -27.78 -11.98
C HIS A 7 13.31 -26.65 -12.52
N ASP A 8 12.53 -26.95 -13.56
CA ASP A 8 11.52 -26.02 -14.05
C ASP A 8 10.63 -25.65 -12.86
N PRO A 9 10.49 -24.34 -12.54
CA PRO A 9 9.65 -23.93 -11.44
C PRO A 9 8.23 -24.43 -11.70
N LEU A 10 7.66 -25.15 -10.73
CA LEU A 10 6.31 -25.67 -10.80
C LEU A 10 5.33 -24.58 -11.28
N PRO A 11 4.39 -24.92 -12.17
CA PRO A 11 3.43 -23.95 -12.69
C PRO A 11 2.63 -23.34 -11.54
N LEU A 12 2.56 -22.00 -11.51
CA LEU A 12 1.84 -21.27 -10.48
C LEU A 12 0.33 -21.42 -10.66
N THR A 13 -0.37 -21.81 -9.60
CA THR A 13 -1.84 -21.87 -9.56
C THR A 13 -2.43 -20.49 -9.32
N PHE A 14 -3.34 -20.06 -10.19
CA PHE A 14 -4.09 -18.81 -10.04
C PHE A 14 -5.50 -19.11 -9.53
N TYR A 15 -5.85 -18.50 -8.40
CA TYR A 15 -7.14 -18.74 -7.76
C TYR A 15 -8.21 -17.77 -8.28
N PRO A 16 -9.49 -18.20 -8.35
CA PRO A 16 -10.61 -17.34 -8.72
C PRO A 16 -10.76 -16.11 -7.80
N ALA A 17 -11.44 -15.06 -8.28
CA ALA A 17 -11.62 -13.79 -7.57
C ALA A 17 -12.20 -13.95 -6.15
N PHE A 18 -13.12 -14.90 -5.95
CA PHE A 18 -13.72 -15.16 -4.63
C PHE A 18 -12.70 -15.64 -3.58
N CYS A 19 -11.56 -16.19 -4.00
CA CYS A 19 -10.46 -16.58 -3.13
C CYS A 19 -9.57 -15.40 -2.72
N HIS A 20 -9.59 -14.29 -3.45
CA HIS A 20 -8.59 -13.23 -3.25
C HIS A 20 -8.66 -12.61 -1.85
N LYS A 21 -9.83 -12.60 -1.21
CA LYS A 21 -10.01 -12.06 0.16
C LYS A 21 -9.17 -12.74 1.24
N ILE A 22 -8.68 -13.96 1.01
CA ILE A 22 -7.78 -14.67 1.94
C ILE A 22 -6.30 -14.54 1.55
N SER A 23 -5.99 -13.94 0.40
CA SER A 23 -4.60 -13.63 0.04
C SER A 23 -4.03 -12.58 1.01
N PRO A 24 -2.77 -12.74 1.47
CA PRO A 24 -2.12 -11.75 2.33
C PRO A 24 -1.92 -10.39 1.65
N THR A 25 -2.03 -10.31 0.32
CA THR A 25 -1.76 -9.09 -0.45
C THR A 25 -3.01 -8.31 -0.86
N PHE A 26 -4.20 -8.92 -0.83
CA PHE A 26 -5.37 -8.38 -1.53
C PHE A 26 -5.95 -7.10 -0.88
N PHE A 27 -6.09 -7.10 0.45
CA PHE A 27 -6.54 -5.94 1.22
C PHE A 27 -5.41 -5.29 2.03
N THR A 28 -4.18 -5.33 1.47
CA THR A 28 -2.98 -4.84 2.13
C THR A 28 -2.30 -3.79 1.25
N TRP A 29 -1.74 -2.76 1.88
CA TRP A 29 -0.81 -1.85 1.20
C TRP A 29 0.53 -2.57 1.02
N VAL A 30 0.67 -3.28 -0.09
CA VAL A 30 1.84 -4.11 -0.35
C VAL A 30 3.06 -3.20 -0.47
N LYS A 31 4.01 -3.34 0.46
CA LYS A 31 5.25 -2.57 0.44
C LYS A 31 6.14 -3.12 -0.67
N MET A 32 6.36 -2.34 -1.71
CA MET A 32 7.08 -2.80 -2.91
C MET A 32 8.16 -1.81 -3.30
N ALA A 33 9.19 -2.34 -3.96
CA ALA A 33 10.20 -1.54 -4.63
C ALA A 33 9.71 -1.15 -6.02
N ALA A 34 10.16 -0.02 -6.56
CA ALA A 34 9.79 0.41 -7.90
C ALA A 34 10.11 -0.66 -8.96
N VAL A 35 11.28 -1.30 -8.85
CA VAL A 35 11.67 -2.42 -9.73
C VAL A 35 10.72 -3.62 -9.65
N ASP A 36 10.16 -3.92 -8.46
CA ASP A 36 9.25 -5.04 -8.28
C ASP A 36 7.83 -4.69 -8.77
N VAL A 37 7.43 -3.41 -8.69
CA VAL A 37 6.16 -2.92 -9.27
C VAL A 37 6.17 -3.10 -10.80
N HIS A 38 7.28 -2.81 -11.46
CA HIS A 38 7.41 -3.02 -12.91
C HIS A 38 7.49 -4.48 -13.34
N ARG A 39 7.68 -5.40 -12.39
CA ARG A 39 7.65 -6.86 -12.63
C ARG A 39 6.26 -7.47 -12.44
N LEU A 40 5.27 -6.66 -12.09
CA LEU A 40 3.90 -7.13 -11.98
C LEU A 40 3.39 -7.62 -13.33
N SER A 41 2.51 -8.62 -13.28
CA SER A 41 1.89 -9.19 -14.47
C SER A 41 0.39 -8.89 -14.46
N LEU A 42 -0.12 -8.48 -15.62
CA LEU A 42 -1.55 -8.47 -15.89
C LEU A 42 -1.96 -9.87 -16.36
N ARG A 43 -3.13 -10.33 -15.95
CA ARG A 43 -3.66 -11.64 -16.33
C ARG A 43 -5.00 -11.50 -17.06
N PRO A 44 -5.17 -12.22 -18.19
CA PRO A 44 -6.47 -12.33 -18.85
C PRO A 44 -7.54 -12.83 -17.88
N GLY A 45 -8.73 -12.24 -17.93
CA GLY A 45 -9.84 -12.55 -17.02
C GLY A 45 -9.91 -11.70 -15.74
N PHE A 46 -8.89 -10.90 -15.44
CA PHE A 46 -8.89 -9.94 -14.32
C PHE A 46 -8.71 -8.48 -14.77
N GLU A 47 -8.67 -8.25 -16.08
CA GLU A 47 -8.34 -6.96 -16.71
C GLU A 47 -9.28 -5.82 -16.25
N CYS A 48 -10.56 -6.14 -15.99
CA CYS A 48 -11.56 -5.16 -15.57
C CYS A 48 -11.54 -4.84 -14.06
N GLN A 49 -10.69 -5.52 -13.26
CA GLN A 49 -10.73 -5.43 -11.80
C GLN A 49 -9.58 -4.61 -11.21
N ASN A 50 -8.71 -4.04 -12.04
CA ASN A 50 -7.50 -3.33 -11.61
C ASN A 50 -6.62 -4.15 -10.65
N ILE A 51 -6.51 -5.44 -10.93
CA ILE A 51 -5.71 -6.40 -10.14
C ILE A 51 -4.49 -6.80 -10.97
N CYS A 52 -3.33 -6.70 -10.35
CA CYS A 52 -2.05 -7.15 -10.89
C CYS A 52 -1.52 -8.34 -10.08
N PHE A 53 -0.57 -9.08 -10.63
CA PHE A 53 -0.02 -10.26 -9.96
C PHE A 53 1.49 -10.18 -9.80
N TYR A 54 1.97 -10.43 -8.58
CA TYR A 54 3.36 -10.78 -8.32
C TYR A 54 3.42 -12.28 -8.02
N LEU A 55 4.12 -13.05 -8.84
CA LEU A 55 3.90 -14.50 -8.94
C LEU A 55 2.41 -14.80 -9.17
N ASN A 56 1.73 -15.39 -8.19
CA ASN A 56 0.29 -15.64 -8.18
C ASN A 56 -0.47 -14.87 -7.09
N HIS A 57 0.16 -13.92 -6.40
CA HIS A 57 -0.50 -13.05 -5.41
C HIS A 57 -1.29 -11.93 -6.09
N PRO A 58 -2.60 -11.77 -5.84
CA PRO A 58 -3.37 -10.65 -6.35
C PRO A 58 -3.06 -9.36 -5.59
N ILE A 59 -2.70 -8.30 -6.30
CA ILE A 59 -2.29 -7.01 -5.74
C ILE A 59 -3.13 -5.89 -6.36
N GLN A 60 -3.73 -5.07 -5.49
CA GLN A 60 -4.53 -3.90 -5.85
C GLN A 60 -3.91 -2.60 -5.34
N PHE A 61 -3.29 -2.66 -4.15
CA PHE A 61 -2.79 -1.50 -3.43
C PHE A 61 -1.31 -1.66 -3.14
N ILE A 62 -0.54 -0.62 -3.46
CA ILE A 62 0.91 -0.61 -3.21
C ILE A 62 1.29 0.55 -2.29
N CYS A 63 2.37 0.34 -1.57
CA CYS A 63 3.06 1.36 -0.79
C CYS A 63 4.52 1.38 -1.24
N ALA A 64 4.97 2.53 -1.73
CA ALA A 64 6.35 2.78 -2.11
C ALA A 64 6.89 3.97 -1.30
N ALA A 65 8.19 3.99 -1.03
CA ALA A 65 8.82 5.13 -0.39
C ALA A 65 10.17 5.40 -1.03
N GLY A 66 10.51 6.67 -1.15
CA GLY A 66 11.72 7.13 -1.83
C GLY A 66 11.73 8.65 -1.93
N ILE A 67 12.63 9.16 -2.75
CA ILE A 67 12.79 10.58 -3.04
C ILE A 67 11.96 10.94 -4.27
N ILE A 68 11.21 12.03 -4.21
CA ILE A 68 10.59 12.61 -5.40
C ILE A 68 11.70 13.25 -6.22
N VAL A 69 11.93 12.80 -7.45
CA VAL A 69 13.00 13.30 -8.32
C VAL A 69 12.48 14.26 -9.38
N ALA A 70 11.21 14.14 -9.76
CA ALA A 70 10.57 15.03 -10.72
C ALA A 70 9.10 15.24 -10.38
N ARG A 71 8.55 16.37 -10.85
CA ARG A 71 7.15 16.73 -10.75
C ARG A 71 6.74 17.46 -12.02
N ASP A 72 5.82 16.86 -12.75
CA ASP A 72 5.24 17.40 -13.97
C ASP A 72 3.77 17.74 -13.75
N GLU A 73 3.41 18.99 -14.01
CA GLU A 73 2.04 19.47 -13.94
C GLU A 73 1.36 19.34 -15.30
N GLN A 74 0.30 18.54 -15.38
CA GLN A 74 -0.56 18.44 -16.56
C GLN A 74 -1.94 19.01 -16.24
N GLU A 75 -2.76 19.24 -17.27
CA GLU A 75 -4.11 19.83 -17.12
C GLU A 75 -4.98 19.05 -16.13
N ARG A 76 -5.09 17.73 -16.30
CA ARG A 76 -5.98 16.87 -15.49
C ARG A 76 -5.29 16.13 -14.35
N ARG A 77 -3.96 16.17 -14.28
CA ARG A 77 -3.17 15.42 -13.31
C ARG A 77 -1.81 16.04 -13.06
N SER A 78 -1.22 15.73 -11.91
CA SER A 78 0.21 15.94 -11.66
C SER A 78 0.89 14.59 -11.60
N ILE A 79 2.04 14.46 -12.26
CA ILE A 79 2.84 13.24 -12.28
C ILE A 79 4.09 13.51 -11.45
N LEU A 80 4.30 12.70 -10.42
CA LEU A 80 5.53 12.70 -9.65
C LEU A 80 6.36 11.49 -10.06
N VAL A 81 7.69 11.61 -10.02
CA VAL A 81 8.58 10.47 -10.21
C VAL A 81 9.25 10.16 -8.88
N LEU A 82 9.06 8.94 -8.39
CA LEU A 82 9.63 8.43 -7.15
C LEU A 82 10.84 7.54 -7.45
N ASP A 83 11.98 7.85 -6.86
CA ASP A 83 13.18 7.01 -6.87
C ASP A 83 13.41 6.40 -5.48
N ASP A 84 13.43 5.07 -5.41
CA ASP A 84 13.70 4.29 -4.19
C ASP A 84 15.05 3.54 -4.26
N SER A 85 15.90 3.89 -5.24
CA SER A 85 17.20 3.28 -5.51
C SER A 85 17.17 1.77 -5.76
N SER A 86 16.01 1.21 -6.11
CA SER A 86 15.87 -0.23 -6.41
C SER A 86 16.27 -0.62 -7.84
N GLY A 87 16.66 0.36 -8.66
CA GLY A 87 17.05 0.18 -10.07
C GLY A 87 15.96 0.56 -11.08
N ALA A 88 14.83 1.11 -10.63
CA ALA A 88 13.82 1.72 -11.48
C ALA A 88 13.14 2.89 -10.75
N CYS A 89 12.56 3.83 -11.49
CA CYS A 89 11.70 4.87 -10.95
C CYS A 89 10.22 4.48 -11.06
N LEU A 90 9.38 5.01 -10.19
CA LEU A 90 7.93 4.80 -10.20
C LEU A 90 7.20 6.10 -10.49
N GLU A 91 6.36 6.11 -11.52
CA GLU A 91 5.46 7.22 -11.79
C GLU A 91 4.27 7.21 -10.83
N VAL A 92 4.00 8.36 -10.23
CA VAL A 92 2.92 8.56 -9.27
C VAL A 92 1.95 9.59 -9.84
N VAL A 93 0.71 9.16 -10.07
CA VAL A 93 -0.33 9.98 -10.67
C VAL A 93 -1.22 10.57 -9.58
N CYS A 94 -1.31 11.89 -9.55
CA CYS A 94 -2.21 12.66 -8.69
C CYS A 94 -3.30 13.28 -9.55
N SER A 95 -4.57 12.90 -9.38
CA SER A 95 -5.68 13.46 -10.17
C SER A 95 -6.00 14.88 -9.72
N LYS A 96 -6.31 15.79 -10.66
CA LYS A 96 -6.82 17.13 -10.33
C LYS A 96 -8.34 17.14 -10.34
N ASN A 97 -8.93 17.97 -9.48
CA ASN A 97 -10.34 18.30 -9.56
C ASN A 97 -10.54 19.17 -10.80
N THR A 98 -11.04 18.57 -11.88
CA THR A 98 -11.43 19.32 -13.09
C THR A 98 -12.86 19.80 -12.87
N GLN A 99 -13.05 20.78 -11.99
CA GLN A 99 -14.24 21.61 -12.15
C GLN A 99 -13.93 22.52 -13.33
N GLU A 100 -14.64 22.32 -14.43
CA GLU A 100 -14.68 23.30 -15.50
C GLU A 100 -15.12 24.61 -14.87
N ASP A 101 -14.21 25.59 -14.84
CA ASP A 101 -14.55 26.99 -14.59
C ASP A 101 -15.45 27.46 -15.74
N HIS A 102 -16.71 27.05 -15.75
CA HIS A 102 -17.76 27.75 -16.48
C HIS A 102 -18.08 29.02 -15.70
N SER A 103 -17.10 29.92 -15.57
CA SER A 103 -17.38 31.34 -15.42
C SER A 103 -17.95 31.83 -16.75
N ASN A 104 -19.21 31.49 -17.00
CA ASN A 104 -20.04 32.22 -17.95
C ASN A 104 -20.11 33.65 -17.44
N THR A 105 -19.18 34.45 -17.92
CA THR A 105 -19.22 35.91 -17.84
C THR A 105 -20.40 36.32 -18.69
N ASN A 106 -21.57 36.53 -18.06
CA ASN A 106 -22.66 37.36 -18.55
C ASN A 106 -23.71 37.55 -17.46
N THR A 107 -23.42 38.47 -16.54
CA THR A 107 -24.47 39.20 -15.82
C THR A 107 -24.02 40.64 -15.61
N ILE A 108 -24.40 41.47 -16.57
CA ILE A 108 -24.60 42.89 -16.33
C ILE A 108 -25.86 43.00 -15.45
N THR A 109 -25.69 43.37 -14.18
CA THR A 109 -26.63 44.25 -13.48
C THR A 109 -25.97 44.82 -12.21
N ASN A 110 -25.98 46.15 -12.12
CA ASN A 110 -25.73 46.95 -10.94
C ASN A 110 -26.50 46.44 -9.71
N THR A 111 -25.92 46.54 -8.51
CA THR A 111 -26.39 47.41 -7.39
C THR A 111 -25.49 47.25 -6.15
N ASN A 112 -25.25 48.39 -5.49
CA ASN A 112 -24.47 48.65 -4.28
C ASN A 112 -24.78 47.74 -3.06
N ASN A 113 -23.75 47.36 -2.28
CA ASN A 113 -23.52 47.78 -0.87
C ASN A 113 -22.65 46.81 -0.06
N ASN A 114 -21.65 47.41 0.60
CA ASN A 114 -21.11 47.19 1.96
C ASN A 114 -20.60 45.82 2.45
N ASN A 115 -19.30 45.87 2.79
CA ASN A 115 -18.65 45.28 3.97
C ASN A 115 -18.92 43.81 4.29
N ASN A 116 -17.98 42.96 3.86
CA ASN A 116 -17.43 41.97 4.79
C ASN A 116 -15.98 41.67 4.42
N MET A 117 -15.09 41.96 5.37
CA MET A 117 -13.68 41.55 5.36
C MET A 117 -13.66 40.04 5.56
N ASP A 118 -13.77 39.29 4.48
CA ASP A 118 -13.66 37.84 4.53
C ASP A 118 -12.17 37.46 4.59
N ASN A 119 -11.81 36.72 5.64
CA ASN A 119 -10.48 36.22 5.90
C ASN A 119 -10.08 35.24 4.80
N THR A 120 -9.30 35.69 3.81
CA THR A 120 -8.74 34.81 2.78
C THR A 120 -7.72 33.86 3.41
N THR A 121 -8.19 32.68 3.78
CA THR A 121 -7.39 31.55 4.30
C THR A 121 -7.88 30.25 3.69
N PRO A 122 -6.98 29.28 3.46
CA PRO A 122 -6.11 29.10 2.31
C PRO A 122 -6.81 28.37 1.13
N SER A 123 -6.34 28.63 -0.09
CA SER A 123 -6.85 27.97 -1.32
C SER A 123 -6.87 26.45 -1.18
N GLN A 124 -8.03 25.87 -1.46
CA GLN A 124 -8.36 24.47 -1.21
C GLN A 124 -7.46 23.46 -1.97
N PRO A 125 -7.32 22.22 -1.45
CA PRO A 125 -6.67 21.11 -2.15
C PRO A 125 -7.24 20.89 -3.55
N THR A 126 -6.44 21.16 -4.58
CA THR A 126 -6.82 21.01 -6.00
C THR A 126 -6.86 19.54 -6.44
N HIS A 127 -6.13 18.65 -5.77
CA HIS A 127 -6.02 17.25 -6.17
C HIS A 127 -7.03 16.37 -5.46
N LEU A 128 -7.37 15.26 -6.09
CA LEU A 128 -8.31 14.27 -5.58
C LEU A 128 -7.63 12.91 -5.47
N THR A 129 -7.97 12.16 -4.42
CA THR A 129 -7.63 10.74 -4.30
C THR A 129 -8.27 9.94 -5.43
N SER A 130 -7.57 8.93 -5.96
CA SER A 130 -8.04 8.22 -7.16
C SER A 130 -9.34 7.46 -6.93
N ALA A 131 -9.48 6.74 -5.81
CA ALA A 131 -10.58 5.84 -5.50
C ALA A 131 -11.76 6.55 -4.82
N THR A 132 -11.49 7.48 -3.89
CA THR A 132 -12.55 8.12 -3.09
C THR A 132 -12.91 9.52 -3.54
N LYS A 133 -12.16 10.10 -4.50
CA LYS A 133 -12.33 11.47 -4.99
C LYS A 133 -12.35 12.51 -3.85
N LYS A 134 -11.62 12.23 -2.78
CA LYS A 134 -11.46 13.13 -1.64
C LYS A 134 -10.34 14.13 -1.92
N PRO A 135 -10.45 15.37 -1.45
CA PRO A 135 -9.38 16.32 -1.65
C PRO A 135 -8.06 15.88 -0.99
N LEU A 136 -6.96 16.07 -1.72
CA LEU A 136 -5.61 15.69 -1.34
C LEU A 136 -4.67 16.88 -1.60
N ASN A 137 -3.92 17.30 -0.58
CA ASN A 137 -2.93 18.35 -0.75
C ASN A 137 -1.57 17.74 -1.11
N ILE A 138 -1.08 17.93 -2.33
CA ILE A 138 0.25 17.45 -2.76
C ILE A 138 1.30 18.57 -2.85
N THR A 139 1.00 19.79 -2.38
CA THR A 139 1.96 20.92 -2.37
C THR A 139 3.30 20.56 -1.72
N PRO A 140 3.36 19.77 -0.62
CA PRO A 140 4.63 19.36 -0.01
C PRO A 140 5.46 18.38 -0.84
N LEU A 141 4.88 17.71 -1.84
CA LEU A 141 5.56 16.71 -2.67
C LEU A 141 6.32 17.41 -3.80
N LEU A 142 7.46 18.00 -3.45
CA LEU A 142 8.39 18.66 -4.37
C LEU A 142 9.61 17.77 -4.64
N PRO A 143 10.31 17.97 -5.76
CA PRO A 143 11.60 17.32 -5.99
C PRO A 143 12.57 17.50 -4.81
N GLY A 144 13.27 16.43 -4.44
CA GLY A 144 14.17 16.34 -3.29
C GLY A 144 13.52 15.88 -1.97
N VAL A 145 12.18 15.85 -1.90
CA VAL A 145 11.45 15.38 -0.72
C VAL A 145 11.42 13.86 -0.65
N ARG A 146 11.61 13.30 0.55
CA ARG A 146 11.35 11.88 0.84
C ARG A 146 9.91 11.69 1.29
N ALA A 147 9.20 10.76 0.66
CA ALA A 147 7.83 10.47 0.99
C ALA A 147 7.53 8.97 0.87
N LYS A 148 6.59 8.51 1.70
CA LYS A 148 5.95 7.22 1.62
C LYS A 148 4.58 7.41 1.00
N LEU A 149 4.38 6.84 -0.17
CA LEU A 149 3.21 6.99 -1.02
C LEU A 149 2.42 5.70 -1.02
N LYS A 150 1.10 5.82 -0.96
CA LYS A 150 0.17 4.70 -0.98
C LYS A 150 -0.87 4.96 -2.03
N GLY A 151 -1.05 4.01 -2.92
CA GLY A 151 -1.95 4.17 -4.06
C GLY A 151 -2.48 2.86 -4.62
N THR A 152 -3.47 3.03 -5.49
CA THR A 152 -3.90 1.95 -6.39
C THR A 152 -2.90 1.80 -7.53
N ILE A 153 -2.78 0.60 -8.06
CA ILE A 153 -1.95 0.37 -9.25
C ILE A 153 -2.74 0.81 -10.49
N SER A 154 -2.07 1.32 -11.51
CA SER A 154 -2.61 1.43 -12.86
C SER A 154 -1.52 1.05 -13.88
N TYR A 155 -1.92 0.73 -15.10
CA TYR A 155 -1.00 0.41 -16.19
C TYR A 155 -1.29 1.31 -17.38
N PHE A 156 -0.31 2.12 -17.77
CA PHE A 156 -0.47 3.11 -18.84
C PHE A 156 0.78 3.14 -19.70
N ARG A 157 0.58 3.08 -21.03
CA ARG A 157 1.66 3.14 -22.03
C ARG A 157 2.83 2.18 -21.77
N GLY A 158 2.52 0.97 -21.31
CA GLY A 158 3.55 -0.04 -21.07
C GLY A 158 4.23 0.02 -19.71
N MET A 159 3.83 0.94 -18.82
CA MET A 159 4.42 1.08 -17.50
C MET A 159 3.38 1.04 -16.39
N PHE A 160 3.77 0.48 -15.24
CA PHE A 160 2.97 0.55 -14.04
C PHE A 160 3.14 1.91 -13.35
N GLN A 161 2.03 2.46 -12.89
CA GLN A 161 1.95 3.74 -12.19
C GLN A 161 1.21 3.56 -10.86
N LEU A 162 1.54 4.40 -9.89
CA LEU A 162 0.85 4.49 -8.60
C LEU A 162 -0.14 5.66 -8.64
N CYS A 163 -1.44 5.38 -8.59
CA CYS A 163 -2.48 6.40 -8.45
C CYS A 163 -2.63 6.77 -6.95
N LEU A 164 -2.26 8.00 -6.60
CA LEU A 164 -2.08 8.40 -5.21
C LEU A 164 -3.40 8.43 -4.42
N GLU A 165 -3.42 7.77 -3.26
CA GLU A 165 -4.55 7.79 -2.31
C GLU A 165 -4.19 8.52 -1.02
N ARG A 166 -2.95 8.34 -0.54
CA ARG A 166 -2.45 8.96 0.69
C ARG A 166 -0.93 8.96 0.70
N TYR A 167 -0.34 9.89 1.43
CA TYR A 167 1.11 9.91 1.64
C TYR A 167 1.47 10.28 3.08
N GLU A 168 2.73 10.02 3.41
CA GLU A 168 3.37 10.35 4.67
C GLU A 168 4.77 10.90 4.37
N MET A 169 5.11 12.05 4.94
CA MET A 169 6.41 12.70 4.74
C MET A 169 7.48 12.00 5.58
N LEU A 170 8.60 11.62 4.96
CA LEU A 170 9.70 10.94 5.63
C LEU A 170 10.82 11.93 5.95
N HIS A 171 10.73 12.56 7.12
CA HIS A 171 11.64 13.65 7.49
C HIS A 171 13.07 13.19 7.76
N ASN A 172 13.26 11.96 8.25
CA ASN A 172 14.58 11.44 8.63
C ASN A 172 14.93 10.13 7.93
N MET A 173 16.23 9.83 7.88
CA MET A 173 16.77 8.61 7.28
C MET A 173 16.33 7.35 8.03
N THR A 174 16.09 7.46 9.34
CA THR A 174 15.63 6.33 10.17
C THR A 174 14.27 5.79 9.69
N ALA A 175 13.33 6.67 9.34
CA ALA A 175 12.00 6.27 8.85
C ALA A 175 12.10 5.59 7.47
N GLU A 176 13.01 6.06 6.62
CA GLU A 176 13.30 5.44 5.32
C GLU A 176 13.89 4.04 5.49
N VAL A 177 14.90 3.89 6.35
CA VAL A 177 15.52 2.59 6.63
C VAL A 177 14.52 1.61 7.27
N HIS A 178 13.65 2.09 8.17
CA HIS A 178 12.58 1.27 8.73
C HIS A 178 11.63 0.78 7.63
N PHE A 179 11.24 1.65 6.70
CA PHE A 179 10.42 1.24 5.57
C PHE A 179 11.12 0.19 4.70
N TRP A 180 12.43 0.32 4.47
CA TRP A 180 13.20 -0.68 3.72
C TRP A 180 13.24 -2.04 4.41
N ASP A 181 13.35 -2.08 5.74
CA ASP A 181 13.26 -3.32 6.52
C ASP A 181 11.88 -3.96 6.37
N GLU A 182 10.81 -3.18 6.57
CA GLU A 182 9.43 -3.67 6.40
C GLU A 182 9.17 -4.20 4.98
N ARG A 183 9.62 -3.46 3.95
CA ARG A 183 9.51 -3.85 2.54
C ARG A 183 10.26 -5.14 2.26
N THR A 184 11.52 -5.23 2.68
CA THR A 184 12.38 -6.41 2.46
C THR A 184 11.78 -7.64 3.13
N ARG A 185 11.32 -7.49 4.38
CA ARG A 185 10.65 -8.55 5.11
C ARG A 185 9.39 -9.03 4.41
N PHE A 186 8.53 -8.10 3.98
CA PHE A 186 7.29 -8.45 3.27
C PHE A 186 7.60 -9.17 1.95
N ARG A 187 8.59 -8.69 1.19
CA ARG A 187 9.02 -9.31 -0.06
C ARG A 187 9.48 -10.76 0.15
N LEU A 188 10.40 -10.98 1.11
CA LEU A 188 10.95 -12.32 1.34
C LEU A 188 9.93 -13.30 1.93
N GLN A 189 9.07 -12.84 2.84
CA GLN A 189 8.13 -13.71 3.56
C GLN A 189 6.82 -13.96 2.80
N VAL A 190 6.41 -13.02 1.93
CA VAL A 190 5.12 -13.08 1.23
C VAL A 190 5.33 -13.15 -0.27
N LEU A 191 5.93 -12.12 -0.88
CA LEU A 191 5.94 -11.99 -2.35
C LEU A 191 6.82 -13.01 -3.06
N CYS A 192 7.93 -13.42 -2.44
CA CYS A 192 8.84 -14.43 -2.98
C CYS A 192 8.36 -15.88 -2.78
N VAL A 193 7.26 -16.08 -2.05
CA VAL A 193 6.69 -17.41 -1.79
C VAL A 193 5.40 -17.55 -2.59
N PRO A 194 5.24 -18.57 -3.46
CA PRO A 194 3.98 -18.79 -4.15
C PRO A 194 2.79 -18.87 -3.18
N TRP A 195 1.71 -18.18 -3.51
CA TRP A 195 0.47 -18.26 -2.74
C TRP A 195 -0.17 -19.62 -2.95
N VAL A 196 -0.48 -20.33 -1.87
CA VAL A 196 -1.16 -21.63 -1.93
C VAL A 196 -2.38 -21.58 -1.03
N VAL A 197 -3.50 -22.03 -1.57
CA VAL A 197 -4.78 -22.21 -0.89
C VAL A 197 -5.17 -23.67 -1.02
N THR A 198 -5.61 -24.27 0.09
CA THR A 198 -6.05 -25.68 0.10
C THR A 198 -7.36 -25.84 -0.68
N GLN A 199 -7.60 -27.02 -1.24
CA GLN A 199 -8.86 -27.30 -1.96
C GLN A 199 -10.09 -27.13 -1.05
N GLU A 200 -9.95 -27.51 0.23
CA GLU A 200 -11.01 -27.33 1.24
C GLU A 200 -11.36 -25.84 1.44
N GLU A 201 -10.37 -24.96 1.50
CA GLU A 201 -10.59 -23.51 1.59
C GLU A 201 -11.20 -22.96 0.31
N VAL A 202 -10.76 -23.42 -0.88
CA VAL A 202 -11.34 -23.00 -2.15
C VAL A 202 -12.83 -23.36 -2.20
N GLU A 203 -13.19 -24.58 -1.83
CA GLU A 203 -14.58 -25.04 -1.88
C GLU A 203 -15.47 -24.34 -0.86
N LYS A 204 -14.95 -24.10 0.36
CA LYS A 204 -15.64 -23.27 1.36
C LYS A 204 -15.94 -21.87 0.80
N LEU A 205 -14.94 -21.24 0.17
CA LEU A 205 -15.06 -19.90 -0.37
C LEU A 205 -15.99 -19.84 -1.59
N ARG A 206 -16.06 -20.91 -2.38
CA ARG A 206 -17.03 -21.08 -3.46
C ARG A 206 -18.46 -21.10 -2.91
N GLY A 207 -18.73 -21.95 -1.92
CA GLY A 207 -20.06 -22.02 -1.28
C GLY A 207 -20.49 -20.69 -0.66
N GLU A 208 -19.57 -19.95 -0.04
CA GLU A 208 -19.85 -18.60 0.47
C GLU A 208 -20.20 -17.61 -0.66
N ALA A 209 -19.51 -17.67 -1.80
CA ALA A 209 -19.77 -16.80 -2.94
C ALA A 209 -21.13 -17.12 -3.59
N GLU A 210 -21.43 -18.40 -3.81
CA GLU A 210 -22.70 -18.86 -4.37
C GLU A 210 -23.87 -18.52 -3.43
N GLY A 211 -23.71 -18.72 -2.12
CA GLY A 211 -24.70 -18.34 -1.11
C GLY A 211 -24.96 -16.82 -1.08
N LEU A 212 -23.92 -15.99 -1.27
CA LEU A 212 -24.08 -14.54 -1.42
C LEU A 212 -24.82 -14.17 -2.71
N THR A 213 -24.55 -14.85 -3.82
CA THR A 213 -25.25 -14.60 -5.09
C THR A 213 -26.74 -14.97 -4.98
N ALA A 214 -27.08 -16.13 -4.41
CA ALA A 214 -28.46 -16.55 -4.18
C ALA A 214 -29.20 -15.60 -3.23
N ALA A 215 -28.56 -15.16 -2.13
CA ALA A 215 -29.12 -14.18 -1.21
C ALA A 215 -29.26 -12.78 -1.83
N SER A 216 -28.39 -12.40 -2.77
CA SER A 216 -28.51 -11.15 -3.53
C SER A 216 -29.59 -11.21 -4.60
N ALA A 217 -29.74 -12.35 -5.30
CA ALA A 217 -30.78 -12.58 -6.29
C ALA A 217 -32.18 -12.61 -5.66
N ALA A 218 -32.33 -13.24 -4.49
CA ALA A 218 -33.57 -13.24 -3.72
C ALA A 218 -34.00 -11.83 -3.25
N ARG A 219 -33.06 -10.90 -3.05
CA ARG A 219 -33.38 -9.49 -2.73
C ARG A 219 -33.80 -8.67 -3.95
N ILE A 220 -33.42 -9.08 -5.15
CA ILE A 220 -33.79 -8.40 -6.40
C ILE A 220 -35.15 -8.90 -6.93
N GLY A 221 -35.51 -10.16 -6.64
CA GLY A 221 -36.82 -10.75 -6.99
C GLY A 221 -38.00 -10.35 -6.11
N GLY A 222 -37.79 -9.52 -5.07
CA GLY A 222 -38.82 -9.05 -4.14
C GLY A 222 -39.23 -7.60 -4.37
N VAL A 223 -39.69 -7.26 -5.57
CA VAL A 223 -40.47 -6.03 -5.81
C VAL A 223 -41.93 -6.46 -5.99
N GLY A 224 -42.53 -6.84 -4.87
CA GLY A 224 -43.95 -7.11 -4.73
C GLY A 224 -44.47 -6.23 -3.60
N ASP A 225 -45.28 -5.25 -4.01
CA ASP A 225 -46.15 -4.37 -3.24
C ASP A 225 -46.30 -4.67 -1.73
N CYS A 226 -45.93 -3.70 -0.90
CA CYS A 226 -46.52 -3.55 0.43
C CYS A 226 -46.61 -2.06 0.77
N ASP A 227 -47.76 -1.50 0.44
CA ASP A 227 -48.31 -0.32 1.08
C ASP A 227 -48.45 -0.59 2.58
N VAL A 228 -47.57 -0.01 3.40
CA VAL A 228 -47.69 0.01 4.85
C VAL A 228 -47.34 1.40 5.33
N ASP A 229 -48.37 2.17 5.63
CA ASP A 229 -48.30 3.39 6.43
C ASP A 229 -47.57 3.09 7.76
N LEU A 230 -46.30 3.50 7.85
CA LEU A 230 -45.53 3.48 9.08
C LEU A 230 -45.27 4.92 9.53
N ASN A 231 -45.98 5.29 10.59
CA ASN A 231 -45.86 6.55 11.32
C ASN A 231 -44.39 7.00 11.51
N ALA A 232 -44.14 8.29 11.30
CA ALA A 232 -42.84 8.94 11.25
C ALA A 232 -41.91 8.72 12.46
N ASP A 233 -42.45 8.32 13.62
CA ASP A 233 -41.71 8.17 14.88
C ASP A 233 -40.83 6.89 14.92
N GLY A 234 -41.21 5.84 14.19
CA GLY A 234 -40.46 4.58 14.15
C GLY A 234 -39.13 4.69 13.38
N HIS A 235 -39.06 5.59 12.40
CA HIS A 235 -37.92 5.74 11.50
C HIS A 235 -36.68 6.33 12.20
N VAL A 236 -36.90 7.23 13.15
CA VAL A 236 -35.83 7.86 13.95
C VAL A 236 -35.22 6.85 14.93
N VAL A 237 -36.06 6.04 15.58
CA VAL A 237 -35.61 5.00 16.52
C VAL A 237 -34.86 3.88 15.79
N ALA A 238 -35.35 3.43 14.64
CA ALA A 238 -34.68 2.42 13.82
C ALA A 238 -33.31 2.90 13.30
N ARG A 239 -33.21 4.17 12.86
CA ARG A 239 -31.94 4.77 12.40
C ARG A 239 -30.93 4.90 13.53
N ARG A 240 -31.35 5.27 14.74
CA ARG A 240 -30.51 5.34 15.94
C ARG A 240 -29.94 3.97 16.32
N ARG A 241 -30.79 2.94 16.33
CA ARG A 241 -30.40 1.55 16.66
C ARG A 241 -29.49 0.93 15.60
N LYS A 242 -29.66 1.27 14.33
CA LYS A 242 -28.77 0.85 13.22
C LYS A 242 -27.40 1.50 13.34
N ALA A 243 -27.35 2.82 13.59
CA ALA A 243 -26.09 3.54 13.80
C ALA A 243 -25.31 3.05 15.02
N GLU A 244 -26.01 2.68 16.10
CA GLU A 244 -25.39 2.14 17.31
C GLU A 244 -24.74 0.76 17.07
N ARG A 245 -25.44 -0.15 16.39
CA ARG A 245 -24.90 -1.46 15.97
C ARG A 245 -23.72 -1.32 15.01
N GLU A 246 -23.71 -0.29 14.17
CA GLU A 246 -22.62 -0.04 13.23
C GLU A 246 -21.35 0.47 13.94
N ARG A 247 -21.51 1.38 14.91
CA ARG A 247 -20.41 1.83 15.80
C ARG A 247 -19.85 0.70 16.64
N GLU A 248 -20.70 -0.21 17.10
CA GLU A 248 -20.26 -1.40 17.85
C GLU A 248 -19.43 -2.34 16.98
N ARG A 249 -19.85 -2.60 15.74
CA ARG A 249 -19.08 -3.39 14.77
C ARG A 249 -17.76 -2.72 14.39
N GLU A 250 -17.74 -1.39 14.27
CA GLU A 250 -16.53 -0.63 14.00
C GLU A 250 -15.54 -0.73 15.17
N ARG A 251 -16.02 -0.61 16.41
CA ARG A 251 -15.20 -0.83 17.61
C ARG A 251 -14.66 -2.25 17.71
N ASP A 252 -15.46 -3.26 17.36
CA ASP A 252 -15.00 -4.65 17.35
C ASP A 252 -13.95 -4.91 16.24
N ARG A 253 -14.13 -4.31 15.06
CA ARG A 253 -13.12 -4.36 13.98
C ARG A 253 -11.82 -3.68 14.39
N GLU A 254 -11.89 -2.51 15.03
CA GLU A 254 -10.71 -1.79 15.49
C GLU A 254 -10.01 -2.56 16.63
N ARG A 255 -10.76 -3.15 17.57
CA ARG A 255 -10.20 -4.03 18.61
C ARG A 255 -9.43 -5.19 18.00
N ARG A 256 -10.03 -5.92 17.04
CA ARG A 256 -9.37 -7.04 16.36
C ARG A 256 -8.16 -6.60 15.54
N ARG A 257 -8.18 -5.38 15.01
CA ARG A 257 -7.06 -4.80 14.28
C ARG A 257 -5.90 -4.48 15.21
N VAL A 258 -6.16 -3.79 16.32
CA VAL A 258 -5.17 -3.47 17.36
C VAL A 258 -4.58 -4.76 17.94
N GLU A 259 -5.39 -5.78 18.21
CA GLU A 259 -4.91 -7.06 18.75
C GLU A 259 -3.95 -7.78 17.78
N ARG A 260 -4.22 -7.72 16.47
CA ARG A 260 -3.29 -8.26 15.44
C ARG A 260 -2.02 -7.42 15.35
N GLU A 261 -2.14 -6.10 15.35
CA GLU A 261 -1.01 -5.17 15.32
C GLU A 261 -0.11 -5.34 16.56
N GLU A 262 -0.71 -5.57 17.75
CA GLU A 262 0.01 -5.84 18.99
C GLU A 262 0.68 -7.22 18.98
N ARG A 263 0.00 -8.26 18.48
CA ARG A 263 0.58 -9.60 18.31
C ARG A 263 1.77 -9.59 17.35
N ASP A 264 1.64 -8.85 16.25
CA ASP A 264 2.73 -8.67 15.28
C ASP A 264 3.86 -7.85 15.90
N ARG A 265 3.56 -6.78 16.64
CA ARG A 265 4.57 -6.00 17.39
C ARG A 265 5.37 -6.89 18.35
N LEU A 266 4.69 -7.73 19.13
CA LEU A 266 5.34 -8.62 20.10
C LEU A 266 6.18 -9.72 19.41
N ARG A 267 5.71 -10.25 18.27
CA ARG A 267 6.48 -11.18 17.44
C ARG A 267 7.73 -10.52 16.86
N ILE A 268 7.61 -9.26 16.44
CA ILE A 268 8.72 -8.46 15.92
C ILE A 268 9.75 -8.21 17.01
N GLU A 269 9.32 -7.78 18.20
CA GLU A 269 10.19 -7.53 19.35
C GLU A 269 10.98 -8.77 19.76
N LYS A 270 10.31 -9.92 19.94
CA LYS A 270 10.97 -11.20 20.25
C LYS A 270 11.97 -11.64 19.18
N ARG A 271 11.71 -11.29 17.92
CA ARG A 271 12.64 -11.59 16.83
C ARG A 271 13.86 -10.66 16.87
N TYR A 272 13.63 -9.36 17.13
CA TYR A 272 14.71 -8.39 17.30
C TYR A 272 15.62 -8.74 18.47
N GLU A 273 15.08 -9.15 19.62
CA GLU A 273 15.86 -9.64 20.75
C GLU A 273 16.77 -10.83 20.37
N ARG A 274 16.23 -11.80 19.62
CA ARG A 274 17.03 -12.94 19.13
C ARG A 274 18.12 -12.50 18.15
N GLU A 275 17.81 -11.58 17.24
CA GLU A 275 18.77 -11.04 16.28
C GLU A 275 19.82 -10.15 16.97
N GLU A 276 19.48 -9.48 18.06
CA GLU A 276 20.41 -8.67 18.86
C GLU A 276 21.47 -9.55 19.52
N VAL A 277 21.08 -10.70 20.11
CA VAL A 277 22.02 -11.69 20.65
C VAL A 277 23.00 -12.15 19.57
N VAL A 278 22.52 -12.41 18.36
CA VAL A 278 23.39 -12.80 17.23
C VAL A 278 24.33 -11.66 16.85
N ARG A 279 23.85 -10.42 16.80
CA ARG A 279 24.68 -9.24 16.52
C ARG A 279 25.75 -9.03 17.58
N GLU A 280 25.43 -9.26 18.85
CA GLU A 280 26.38 -9.14 19.94
C GLU A 280 27.49 -10.19 19.85
N ILE A 281 27.14 -11.45 19.56
CA ILE A 281 28.10 -12.53 19.32
C ILE A 281 29.01 -12.19 18.14
N LEU A 282 28.44 -11.72 17.04
CA LEU A 282 29.22 -11.31 15.86
C LEU A 282 30.12 -10.12 16.15
N ALA A 283 29.63 -9.11 16.88
CA ALA A 283 30.42 -7.96 17.30
C ALA A 283 31.60 -8.38 18.19
N LYS A 284 31.39 -9.33 19.11
CA LYS A 284 32.46 -9.90 19.94
C LYS A 284 33.50 -10.61 19.09
N ARG A 285 33.07 -11.44 18.13
CA ARG A 285 33.95 -12.15 17.19
C ARG A 285 34.75 -11.20 16.31
N CYS A 286 34.14 -10.10 15.88
CA CYS A 286 34.81 -9.03 15.14
C CYS A 286 35.88 -8.34 16.01
N ARG A 287 35.57 -8.02 17.27
CA ARG A 287 36.56 -7.46 18.21
C ARG A 287 37.76 -8.40 18.41
N GLU A 288 37.51 -9.69 18.60
CA GLU A 288 38.55 -10.71 18.75
C GLU A 288 39.44 -10.84 17.51
N LYS A 289 38.85 -10.87 16.31
CA LYS A 289 39.59 -10.89 15.04
C LYS A 289 40.43 -9.62 14.85
N SER A 290 39.89 -8.44 15.17
CA SER A 290 40.62 -7.18 15.09
C SER A 290 41.84 -7.16 16.00
N VAL A 291 41.73 -7.68 17.24
CA VAL A 291 42.87 -7.83 18.16
C VAL A 291 43.94 -8.76 17.58
N LEU A 292 43.54 -9.87 16.95
CA LEU A 292 44.47 -10.84 16.36
C LEU A 292 45.22 -10.29 15.14
N VAL A 293 44.52 -9.53 14.29
CA VAL A 293 45.13 -8.80 13.17
C VAL A 293 46.11 -7.75 13.66
N GLY A 294 45.74 -6.96 14.67
CA GLY A 294 46.63 -5.98 15.29
C GLY A 294 47.90 -6.60 15.90
N ARG A 295 47.79 -7.78 16.52
CA ARG A 295 48.94 -8.55 17.04
C ARG A 295 49.84 -9.07 15.92
N LYS A 296 49.28 -9.57 14.81
CA LYS A 296 50.06 -10.02 13.64
C LYS A 296 50.81 -8.86 12.97
N GLN A 297 50.18 -7.69 12.83
CA GLN A 297 50.85 -6.49 12.30
C GLN A 297 52.00 -6.02 13.21
N LYS A 298 51.84 -6.08 14.53
CA LYS A 298 52.93 -5.76 15.47
C LYS A 298 54.10 -6.75 15.37
N LYS A 299 53.82 -8.06 15.27
CA LYS A 299 54.86 -9.09 15.05
C LYS A 299 55.59 -8.91 13.70
N GLY A 300 54.86 -8.62 12.61
CA GLY A 300 55.46 -8.37 11.30
C GLY A 300 56.34 -7.12 11.25
N LYS A 301 55.99 -6.07 12.01
CA LYS A 301 56.85 -4.88 12.19
C LYS A 301 58.09 -5.17 13.04
N TRP A 302 58.01 -6.09 13.98
CA TRP A 302 59.16 -6.51 14.80
C TRP A 302 60.16 -7.35 14.01
N LEU A 303 59.68 -8.30 13.18
CA LEU A 303 60.56 -9.09 12.30
C LEU A 303 61.30 -8.22 11.28
N LYS A 304 60.61 -7.26 10.65
CA LYS A 304 61.25 -6.31 9.71
C LYS A 304 62.28 -5.38 10.34
N ARG A 305 62.32 -5.29 11.68
CA ARG A 305 63.31 -4.49 12.42
C ARG A 305 64.54 -5.30 12.84
N LEU A 306 64.51 -6.62 12.70
CA LEU A 306 65.61 -7.52 13.02
C LEU A 306 66.41 -7.94 11.76
N ASP A 307 65.88 -7.66 10.57
CA ASP A 307 66.52 -7.92 9.26
C ASP A 307 67.26 -6.68 8.69
N VAL A 308 67.67 -5.74 9.56
CA VAL A 308 68.54 -4.58 9.23
C VAL A 308 69.65 -4.52 10.26
#